data_AF-A0A954PIP8-F1
#
_entry.id   AF-A0A954PIP8-F1
#
_cell.length_a   1.000
_cell.length_b   1.000
_cell.length_c   1.000
_cell.angle_alpha   90.00
_cell.angle_beta   90.00
_cell.angle_gamma   90.00
#
_symmetry.space_group_name_H-M   'P 1'
#
loop_
_entity.id
_entity.type
_entity.pdbx_description
1 polymer ?
#
loop_
_entity_poly.entity_id
_entity_poly.type
_entity_poly.pdbx_seq_one_letter_code
_entity_poly.pdbx_strand_id
1 'polypeptide(L)'
;MSQLLTFFHSLRWLANKWWPLLPVLAVVLLGGRGAAQVPREQQDVVSIYLFRGVDEVSYRNRLLQQSQLRIDRLAQVADLQAEQIAKLKLAAHGDVSRFFREVATVRAQTQHLNVQVQAEMQEAWQMVAPLQQRANRGIWDSDSLLDNVLKATLTAEQSQSYQAYLDERQEAQFRAIVQMTIADMEKSLPLTVQQREELIKLVELHPLPRQVKPNFEPYVGFVMLTRLTDQETAQLFDAQQQKAFVQLKQTYQAYVRGVQW
;
A
#
# COMPACT_ATOMS: atom_id res chain seq x y z
N MET A 1 36.82 25.61 14.57
CA MET A 1 36.50 24.71 13.44
C MET A 1 36.83 23.23 13.72
N SER A 2 36.59 22.72 14.95
CA SER A 2 36.88 21.31 15.32
C SER A 2 35.73 20.62 16.09
N GLN A 3 34.52 21.18 16.04
CA GLN A 3 33.34 20.59 16.68
C GLN A 3 32.19 20.27 15.70
N LEU A 4 32.36 20.54 14.41
CA LEU A 4 31.36 20.22 13.37
C LEU A 4 31.62 18.89 12.64
N LEU A 5 32.76 18.24 12.88
CA LEU A 5 33.13 16.97 12.23
C LEU A 5 32.72 15.72 13.03
N THR A 6 32.42 15.84 14.32
CA THR A 6 31.94 14.74 15.16
C THR A 6 30.44 14.50 15.02
N PHE A 7 29.66 15.45 14.50
CA PHE A 7 28.22 15.31 14.31
C PHE A 7 27.84 14.48 13.06
N PHE A 8 28.72 14.42 12.06
CA PHE A 8 28.46 13.66 10.83
C PHE A 8 28.83 12.17 10.92
N HIS A 9 29.63 11.75 11.90
CA HIS A 9 29.97 10.34 12.09
C HIS A 9 28.95 9.55 12.93
N SER A 10 28.18 10.19 13.80
CA SER A 10 27.12 9.51 14.58
C SER A 10 25.85 9.22 13.75
N LEU A 11 25.55 10.03 12.72
CA LEU A 11 24.39 9.81 11.84
C LEU A 11 24.61 8.69 10.81
N ARG A 12 25.87 8.42 10.42
CA ARG A 12 26.19 7.34 9.47
C ARG A 12 26.15 5.94 10.10
N TRP A 13 26.23 5.84 11.43
CA TRP A 13 26.14 4.58 12.17
C TRP A 13 24.68 4.14 12.44
N LEU A 14 23.73 5.08 12.55
CA LEU A 14 22.31 4.77 12.69
C LEU A 14 21.63 4.43 11.35
N ALA A 15 22.10 5.00 10.23
CA ALA A 15 21.53 4.75 8.91
C ALA A 15 21.81 3.35 8.33
N ASN A 16 22.84 2.64 8.82
CA ASN A 16 23.27 1.36 8.24
C ASN A 16 22.83 0.11 9.03
N LYS A 17 22.12 0.30 10.16
CA LYS A 17 21.63 -0.79 11.03
C LYS A 17 20.12 -1.01 11.01
N TRP A 18 19.35 -0.15 10.34
CA TRP A 18 17.88 -0.19 10.30
C TRP A 18 17.30 -0.41 8.89
N TRP A 19 18.13 -0.79 7.91
CA TRP A 19 17.72 -1.01 6.52
C TRP A 19 17.57 -2.48 6.08
N PRO A 20 17.15 -3.42 6.94
CA PRO A 20 16.44 -4.57 6.38
C PRO A 20 15.26 -5.02 7.26
N LEU A 21 14.31 -4.14 7.59
CA LEU A 21 13.01 -4.55 8.12
C LEU A 21 11.89 -3.61 7.64
N LEU A 22 11.86 -3.32 6.33
CA LEU A 22 10.56 -3.11 5.70
C LEU A 22 9.86 -4.47 5.71
N PRO A 23 8.67 -4.61 6.31
CA PRO A 23 7.85 -5.75 5.99
C PRO A 23 7.47 -5.58 4.52
N VAL A 24 8.15 -6.33 3.65
CA VAL A 24 7.45 -6.98 2.55
C VAL A 24 6.27 -7.67 3.24
N LEU A 25 5.09 -7.05 3.18
CA LEU A 25 3.85 -7.71 3.53
C LEU A 25 3.77 -8.92 2.60
N ALA A 26 4.22 -10.05 3.14
CA ALA A 26 4.21 -11.33 2.50
C ALA A 26 2.74 -11.76 2.36
N VAL A 27 2.09 -11.31 1.29
CA VAL A 27 0.92 -11.99 0.71
C VAL A 27 1.43 -13.15 -0.15
N VAL A 28 2.37 -13.93 0.38
CA VAL A 28 2.82 -15.18 -0.19
C VAL A 28 2.64 -16.20 0.92
N LEU A 29 1.48 -16.84 0.93
CA LEU A 29 1.23 -18.23 1.38
C LEU A 29 -0.27 -18.57 1.25
N LEU A 30 -0.91 -18.18 0.13
CA LEU A 30 -1.95 -19.02 -0.44
C LEU A 30 -1.26 -19.87 -1.49
N GLY A 31 -1.03 -21.14 -1.16
CA GLY A 31 -0.42 -22.13 -2.03
C GLY A 31 -1.20 -22.28 -3.32
N GLY A 32 -0.82 -21.52 -4.34
CA GLY A 32 -1.24 -21.74 -5.72
C GLY A 32 -0.61 -23.03 -6.22
N ARG A 33 -1.32 -24.16 -6.04
CA ARG A 33 -1.03 -25.40 -6.75
C ARG A 33 -1.09 -25.11 -8.26
N GLY A 34 0.06 -25.20 -8.93
CA GLY A 34 0.14 -25.46 -10.37
C GLY A 34 0.08 -24.27 -11.33
N ALA A 35 0.60 -23.09 -10.98
CA ALA A 35 0.90 -22.12 -12.04
C ALA A 35 2.07 -22.68 -12.88
N ALA A 36 1.83 -22.97 -14.16
CA ALA A 36 2.86 -23.43 -15.07
C ALA A 36 3.96 -22.37 -15.15
N GLN A 37 5.19 -22.74 -14.80
CA GLN A 37 6.32 -21.84 -14.97
C GLN A 37 6.59 -21.68 -16.47
N VAL A 38 6.66 -20.43 -16.92
CA VAL A 38 7.05 -20.12 -18.31
C VAL A 38 8.52 -20.49 -18.49
N PRO A 39 8.89 -21.35 -19.47
CA PRO A 39 10.28 -21.66 -19.76
C PRO A 39 11.11 -20.39 -19.93
N ARG A 40 12.32 -20.35 -19.35
CA ARG A 40 13.18 -19.14 -19.36
C ARG A 40 13.44 -18.60 -20.77
N GLU A 41 13.44 -19.46 -21.78
CA GLU A 41 13.67 -19.12 -23.18
C GLU A 41 12.52 -18.32 -23.83
N GLN A 42 11.34 -18.29 -23.21
CA GLN A 42 10.16 -17.54 -23.69
C GLN A 42 9.86 -16.29 -22.85
N GLN A 43 10.72 -15.94 -21.90
CA GLN A 43 10.47 -14.78 -21.02
C GLN A 43 10.94 -13.49 -21.69
N ASP A 44 10.00 -12.73 -22.24
CA ASP A 44 10.27 -11.36 -22.67
C ASP A 44 10.46 -10.41 -21.46
N VAL A 45 11.01 -9.22 -21.74
CA VAL A 45 11.31 -8.20 -20.72
C VAL A 45 10.09 -7.83 -19.90
N VAL A 46 8.94 -7.68 -20.58
CA VAL A 46 7.67 -7.33 -19.96
C VAL A 46 7.26 -8.41 -18.96
N SER A 47 7.38 -9.67 -19.31
CA SER A 47 6.99 -10.81 -18.49
C SER A 47 7.85 -10.93 -17.24
N ILE A 48 9.16 -10.68 -17.37
CA ILE A 48 10.11 -10.68 -16.26
C ILE A 48 9.72 -9.62 -15.21
N TYR A 49 9.51 -8.38 -15.65
CA TYR A 49 9.29 -7.27 -14.72
C TYR A 49 7.84 -7.13 -14.25
N LEU A 50 6.86 -7.42 -15.11
CA LEU A 50 5.45 -7.17 -14.83
C LEU A 50 4.77 -8.35 -14.15
N PHE A 51 4.98 -9.57 -14.66
CA PHE A 51 4.21 -10.73 -14.20
C PHE A 51 4.91 -11.53 -13.10
N ARG A 52 6.18 -11.23 -12.78
CA ARG A 52 6.94 -11.81 -11.66
C ARG A 52 6.91 -13.34 -11.64
N GLY A 53 7.09 -13.96 -12.81
CA GLY A 53 7.14 -15.41 -12.96
C GLY A 53 5.78 -16.11 -13.12
N VAL A 54 4.68 -15.35 -13.22
CA VAL A 54 3.35 -15.85 -13.61
C VAL A 54 3.17 -15.66 -15.12
N ASP A 55 2.50 -16.58 -15.80
CA ASP A 55 2.15 -16.39 -17.21
C ASP A 55 1.07 -15.31 -17.39
N GLU A 56 1.01 -14.72 -18.58
CA GLU A 56 0.09 -13.62 -18.88
C GLU A 56 -1.38 -14.00 -18.68
N VAL A 57 -1.77 -15.21 -19.07
CA VAL A 57 -3.15 -15.69 -18.98
C VAL A 57 -3.57 -15.81 -17.52
N SER A 58 -2.73 -16.41 -16.69
CA SER A 58 -2.94 -16.49 -15.25
C SER A 58 -2.97 -15.12 -14.58
N TYR A 59 -2.09 -14.20 -15.00
CA TYR A 59 -2.09 -12.82 -14.48
C TYR A 59 -3.38 -12.07 -14.85
N ARG A 60 -3.84 -12.19 -16.10
CA ARG A 60 -5.12 -11.64 -16.57
C ARG A 60 -6.29 -12.20 -15.78
N ASN A 61 -6.35 -13.52 -15.61
CA ASN A 61 -7.40 -14.19 -14.85
C ASN A 61 -7.42 -13.72 -13.39
N ARG A 62 -6.26 -13.50 -12.78
CA ARG A 62 -6.15 -12.92 -11.43
C ARG A 62 -6.76 -11.53 -11.35
N LEU A 63 -6.50 -10.66 -12.33
CA LEU A 63 -7.09 -9.31 -12.37
C LEU A 63 -8.62 -9.39 -12.51
N LEU A 64 -9.13 -10.29 -13.34
CA LEU A 64 -10.58 -10.51 -13.49
C LEU A 64 -11.21 -11.05 -12.20
N GLN A 65 -10.56 -12.00 -11.52
CA GLN A 65 -11.02 -12.51 -10.22
C GLN A 65 -11.02 -11.42 -9.15
N GLN A 66 -9.98 -10.59 -9.08
CA GLN A 66 -9.92 -9.44 -8.18
C GLN A 66 -11.05 -8.44 -8.46
N SER A 67 -11.34 -8.18 -9.75
CA SER A 67 -12.49 -7.35 -10.15
C SER A 67 -13.80 -7.94 -9.66
N GLN A 68 -13.98 -9.25 -9.85
CA GLN A 68 -15.19 -9.97 -9.45
C GLN A 68 -15.40 -9.87 -7.93
N LEU A 69 -14.37 -10.16 -7.13
CA LEU A 69 -14.43 -10.04 -5.67
C LEU A 69 -14.77 -8.61 -5.21
N ARG A 70 -14.24 -7.59 -5.90
CA ARG A 70 -14.56 -6.19 -5.62
C ARG A 70 -16.04 -5.90 -5.93
N ILE A 71 -16.53 -6.33 -7.09
CA ILE A 71 -17.94 -6.14 -7.50
C ILE A 71 -18.89 -6.89 -6.56
N ASP A 72 -18.56 -8.11 -6.16
CA ASP A 72 -19.40 -8.89 -5.24
C ASP A 72 -19.51 -8.21 -3.87
N ARG A 73 -18.42 -7.63 -3.38
CA ARG A 73 -18.45 -6.84 -2.15
C ARG A 73 -19.29 -5.56 -2.32
N LEU A 74 -19.14 -4.86 -3.45
CA LEU A 74 -19.96 -3.70 -3.76
C LEU A 74 -21.45 -4.07 -3.82
N ALA A 75 -21.78 -5.20 -4.45
CA ALA A 75 -23.13 -5.71 -4.54
C ALA A 75 -23.75 -5.96 -3.17
N GLN A 76 -22.98 -6.53 -2.23
CA GLN A 76 -23.42 -6.76 -0.87
C GLN A 76 -23.61 -5.45 -0.08
N VAL A 77 -22.68 -4.51 -0.19
CA VAL A 77 -22.69 -3.26 0.59
C VAL A 77 -23.74 -2.27 0.12
N ALA A 78 -23.92 -2.16 -1.20
CA ALA A 78 -24.77 -1.16 -1.83
C ALA A 78 -26.05 -1.76 -2.45
N ASP A 79 -26.37 -3.02 -2.13
CA ASP A 79 -27.54 -3.75 -2.64
C ASP A 79 -27.74 -3.59 -4.15
N LEU A 80 -26.69 -3.93 -4.90
CA LEU A 80 -26.67 -3.69 -6.35
C LEU A 80 -27.59 -4.64 -7.10
N GLN A 81 -28.33 -4.09 -8.05
CA GLN A 81 -29.19 -4.86 -8.94
C GLN A 81 -28.37 -5.60 -10.01
N ALA A 82 -28.95 -6.67 -10.57
CA ALA A 82 -28.28 -7.49 -11.59
C ALA A 82 -27.78 -6.69 -12.80
N GLU A 83 -28.54 -5.68 -13.24
CA GLU A 83 -28.14 -4.80 -14.35
C GLU A 83 -26.93 -3.93 -13.99
N GLN A 84 -26.88 -3.39 -12.77
CA GLN A 84 -25.76 -2.60 -12.28
C GLN A 84 -24.49 -3.46 -12.19
N ILE A 85 -24.62 -4.67 -11.66
CA ILE A 85 -23.54 -5.66 -11.59
C ILE A 85 -23.00 -5.97 -13.00
N ALA A 86 -23.88 -6.19 -13.99
CA ALA A 86 -23.48 -6.46 -15.37
C ALA A 86 -22.68 -5.30 -15.98
N LYS A 87 -23.12 -4.04 -15.77
CA LYS A 87 -22.39 -2.84 -16.22
C LYS A 87 -21.00 -2.75 -15.60
N LEU A 88 -20.88 -2.98 -14.30
CA LEU A 88 -19.60 -2.97 -13.59
C LEU A 88 -18.66 -4.07 -14.08
N LYS A 89 -19.16 -5.29 -14.33
CA LYS A 89 -18.35 -6.39 -14.89
C LYS A 89 -17.80 -6.04 -16.27
N LEU A 90 -18.64 -5.46 -17.14
CA LEU A 90 -18.22 -5.02 -18.47
C LEU A 90 -17.15 -3.92 -18.38
N ALA A 91 -17.33 -2.95 -17.47
CA ALA A 91 -16.35 -1.89 -17.23
C ALA A 91 -14.99 -2.45 -16.76
N ALA A 92 -15.00 -3.38 -15.79
CA ALA A 92 -13.80 -4.04 -15.30
C ALA A 92 -13.08 -4.86 -16.40
N HIS A 93 -13.83 -5.56 -17.26
CA HIS A 93 -13.26 -6.25 -18.42
C HIS A 93 -12.62 -5.27 -19.41
N GLY A 94 -13.22 -4.10 -19.59
CA GLY A 94 -12.67 -2.99 -20.36
C GLY A 94 -11.33 -2.51 -19.83
N ASP A 95 -11.22 -2.27 -18.51
CA ASP A 95 -9.97 -1.86 -17.87
C ASP A 95 -8.85 -2.88 -18.03
N VAL A 96 -9.15 -4.17 -17.78
CA VAL A 96 -8.20 -5.26 -18.00
C VAL A 96 -7.75 -5.30 -19.46
N SER A 97 -8.69 -5.18 -20.41
CA SER A 97 -8.37 -5.19 -21.84
C SER A 97 -7.51 -4.01 -22.27
N ARG A 98 -7.80 -2.81 -21.76
CA ARG A 98 -6.99 -1.60 -21.99
C ARG A 98 -5.58 -1.77 -21.44
N PHE A 99 -5.46 -2.25 -20.20
CA PHE A 99 -4.16 -2.53 -19.59
C PHE A 99 -3.31 -3.46 -20.46
N PHE A 100 -3.87 -4.59 -20.90
CA PHE A 100 -3.11 -5.52 -21.74
C PHE A 100 -2.84 -5.03 -23.16
N ARG A 101 -3.62 -4.09 -23.69
CA ARG A 101 -3.29 -3.40 -24.94
C ARG A 101 -2.02 -2.58 -24.77
N GLU A 102 -1.90 -1.85 -23.66
CA GLU A 102 -0.69 -1.08 -23.33
C GLU A 102 0.52 -2.00 -23.08
N VAL A 103 0.32 -3.14 -22.41
CA VAL A 103 1.33 -4.20 -22.27
C VAL A 103 1.81 -4.70 -23.62
N ALA A 104 0.89 -4.98 -24.56
CA ALA A 104 1.24 -5.43 -25.90
C ALA A 104 2.02 -4.35 -26.68
N THR A 105 1.66 -3.08 -26.53
CA THR A 105 2.42 -1.95 -27.10
C THR A 105 3.85 -1.90 -26.57
N VAL A 106 4.04 -1.94 -25.24
CA VAL A 106 5.38 -1.91 -24.63
C VAL A 106 6.19 -3.16 -24.99
N ARG A 107 5.54 -4.33 -25.10
CA ARG A 107 6.19 -5.56 -25.58
C ARG A 107 6.71 -5.39 -27.00
N ALA A 108 5.89 -4.85 -27.91
CA ALA A 108 6.32 -4.60 -29.29
C ALA A 108 7.48 -3.60 -29.38
N GLN A 109 7.53 -2.61 -28.47
CA GLN A 109 8.62 -1.64 -28.39
C GLN A 109 9.92 -2.25 -27.83
N THR A 110 9.82 -3.26 -26.96
CA THR A 110 10.98 -3.85 -26.29
C THR A 110 11.47 -5.15 -26.93
N GLN A 111 10.75 -5.71 -27.91
CA GLN A 111 11.05 -7.02 -28.52
C GLN A 111 12.43 -7.14 -29.19
N HIS A 112 13.02 -6.03 -29.60
CA HIS A 112 14.31 -5.99 -30.31
C HIS A 112 15.48 -5.67 -29.37
N LEU A 113 15.21 -5.39 -28.10
CA LEU A 113 16.23 -5.03 -27.12
C LEU A 113 16.89 -6.29 -26.56
N ASN A 114 18.21 -6.28 -26.51
CA ASN A 114 19.03 -7.29 -25.89
C ASN A 114 19.19 -7.01 -24.39
N VAL A 115 18.50 -7.80 -23.57
CA VAL A 115 18.54 -7.71 -22.10
C VAL A 115 19.92 -7.94 -21.47
N GLN A 116 20.88 -8.50 -22.22
CA GLN A 116 22.26 -8.67 -21.76
C GLN A 116 23.09 -7.38 -21.91
N VAL A 117 22.60 -6.40 -22.69
CA VAL A 117 23.23 -5.09 -22.85
C VAL A 117 22.63 -4.13 -21.84
N GLN A 118 23.45 -3.65 -20.91
CA GLN A 118 23.01 -2.79 -19.79
C GLN A 118 22.23 -1.54 -20.24
N ALA A 119 22.65 -0.91 -21.34
CA ALA A 119 21.98 0.29 -21.87
C ALA A 119 20.56 -0.03 -22.37
N GLU A 120 20.40 -1.12 -23.12
CA GLU A 120 19.11 -1.56 -23.66
C GLU A 120 18.18 -2.11 -22.57
N MET A 121 18.74 -2.78 -21.56
CA MET A 121 18.00 -3.18 -20.35
C MET A 121 17.44 -1.96 -19.61
N GLN A 122 18.24 -0.90 -19.45
CA GLN A 122 17.80 0.34 -18.80
C GLN A 122 16.69 1.03 -19.60
N GLU A 123 16.80 1.05 -20.93
CA GLU A 123 15.78 1.57 -21.84
C GLU A 123 14.46 0.79 -21.70
N ALA A 124 14.52 -0.55 -21.76
CA ALA A 124 13.35 -1.39 -21.60
C ALA A 124 12.68 -1.18 -20.24
N TRP A 125 13.47 -1.03 -19.16
CA TRP A 125 12.96 -0.74 -17.83
C TRP A 125 12.19 0.59 -17.78
N GLN A 126 12.68 1.65 -18.43
CA GLN A 126 11.97 2.94 -18.46
C GLN A 126 10.58 2.81 -19.12
N MET A 127 10.44 1.95 -20.14
CA MET A 127 9.15 1.69 -20.79
C MET A 127 8.21 0.84 -19.93
N VAL A 128 8.75 -0.15 -19.20
CA VAL A 128 7.93 -1.09 -18.40
C VAL A 128 7.56 -0.51 -17.03
N ALA A 129 8.40 0.34 -16.44
CA ALA A 129 8.21 0.85 -15.08
C ALA A 129 6.83 1.50 -14.84
N PRO A 130 6.25 2.32 -15.74
CA PRO A 130 4.91 2.88 -15.53
C PRO A 130 3.82 1.80 -15.44
N LEU A 131 3.86 0.78 -16.31
CA LEU A 131 2.92 -0.34 -16.26
C LEU A 131 3.07 -1.15 -14.97
N GLN A 132 4.31 -1.37 -14.53
CA GLN A 132 4.57 -2.06 -13.27
C GLN A 132 4.08 -1.25 -12.06
N GLN A 133 4.27 0.07 -12.06
CA GLN A 133 3.76 0.94 -11.00
C GLN A 133 2.23 0.91 -10.93
N ARG A 134 1.55 0.98 -12.09
CA ARG A 134 0.09 0.86 -12.16
C ARG A 134 -0.38 -0.52 -11.71
N ALA A 135 0.28 -1.60 -12.14
CA ALA A 135 -0.01 -2.95 -11.68
C ALA A 135 0.14 -3.10 -10.16
N ASN A 136 1.18 -2.50 -9.56
CA ASN A 136 1.43 -2.55 -8.12
C ASN A 136 0.40 -1.75 -7.30
N ARG A 137 -0.03 -0.59 -7.80
CA ARG A 137 -1.10 0.22 -7.17
C ARG A 137 -2.49 -0.38 -7.37
N GLY A 138 -2.63 -1.28 -8.34
CA GLY A 138 -3.89 -1.81 -8.85
C GLY A 138 -4.32 -1.05 -10.10
N ILE A 139 -4.90 -1.77 -11.07
CA ILE A 139 -5.33 -1.19 -12.36
C ILE A 139 -6.66 -0.41 -12.29
N TRP A 140 -7.31 -0.40 -11.12
CA TRP A 140 -8.61 0.24 -10.87
C TRP A 140 -8.41 1.47 -9.98
N ASP A 141 -7.77 2.49 -10.56
CA ASP A 141 -7.62 3.80 -9.95
C ASP A 141 -8.88 4.68 -10.18
N SER A 142 -8.85 5.92 -9.70
CA SER A 142 -9.94 6.90 -9.83
C SER A 142 -10.30 7.24 -11.28
N ASP A 143 -9.42 6.91 -12.22
CA ASP A 143 -9.55 7.25 -13.63
C ASP A 143 -9.91 6.01 -14.47
N SER A 144 -10.06 4.84 -13.83
CA SER A 144 -10.47 3.60 -14.46
C SER A 144 -11.91 3.64 -14.95
N LEU A 145 -12.22 2.83 -15.98
CA LEU A 145 -13.58 2.73 -16.51
C LEU A 145 -14.53 2.17 -15.44
N LEU A 146 -14.08 1.19 -14.65
CA LEU A 146 -14.84 0.63 -13.54
C LEU A 146 -15.24 1.70 -12.52
N ASP A 147 -14.31 2.57 -12.11
CA ASP A 147 -14.60 3.63 -11.13
C ASP A 147 -15.57 4.68 -11.66
N ASN A 148 -15.39 5.09 -12.93
CA ASN A 148 -16.31 6.01 -13.61
C ASN A 148 -17.71 5.42 -13.76
N VAL A 149 -17.82 4.16 -14.19
CA VAL A 149 -19.11 3.46 -14.33
C VAL A 149 -19.75 3.25 -12.96
N LEU A 150 -18.97 2.96 -11.91
CA LEU A 150 -19.48 2.86 -10.54
C LEU A 150 -20.17 4.17 -10.12
N LYS A 151 -19.48 5.30 -10.21
CA LYS A 151 -20.03 6.62 -9.88
C LYS A 151 -21.31 6.95 -10.65
N ALA A 152 -21.40 6.55 -11.92
CA ALA A 152 -22.56 6.80 -12.77
C ALA A 152 -23.71 5.77 -12.60
N THR A 153 -23.44 4.61 -11.99
CA THR A 153 -24.41 3.50 -11.89
C THR A 153 -25.14 3.47 -10.56
N LEU A 154 -24.52 3.96 -9.47
CA LEU A 154 -25.13 3.98 -8.14
C LEU A 154 -26.24 5.03 -8.04
N THR A 155 -27.31 4.70 -7.32
CA THR A 155 -28.25 5.73 -6.82
C THR A 155 -27.60 6.56 -5.72
N ALA A 156 -28.25 7.65 -5.31
CA ALA A 156 -27.76 8.48 -4.21
C ALA A 156 -27.66 7.68 -2.89
N GLU A 157 -28.66 6.84 -2.60
CA GLU A 157 -28.70 5.98 -1.42
C GLU A 157 -27.58 4.93 -1.45
N GLN A 158 -27.41 4.26 -2.59
CA GLN A 158 -26.34 3.27 -2.78
C GLN A 158 -24.94 3.91 -2.66
N SER A 159 -24.77 5.12 -3.20
CA SER A 159 -23.53 5.88 -3.09
C SER A 159 -23.23 6.24 -1.63
N GLN A 160 -24.25 6.61 -0.84
CA GLN A 160 -24.08 6.90 0.58
C GLN A 160 -23.70 5.64 1.37
N SER A 161 -24.36 4.51 1.13
CA SER A 161 -24.02 3.22 1.75
C SER A 161 -22.59 2.80 1.41
N TYR A 162 -22.18 2.96 0.16
CA TYR A 162 -20.82 2.66 -0.26
C TYR A 162 -19.78 3.58 0.39
N GLN A 163 -20.06 4.88 0.49
CA GLN A 163 -19.16 5.82 1.18
C GLN A 163 -19.01 5.46 2.66
N ALA A 164 -20.10 5.18 3.36
CA ALA A 164 -20.05 4.77 4.77
C ALA A 164 -19.21 3.51 4.98
N TYR A 165 -19.32 2.53 4.07
CA TYR A 165 -18.47 1.34 4.08
C TYR A 165 -16.98 1.65 3.85
N LEU A 166 -16.66 2.59 2.96
CA LEU A 166 -15.28 3.02 2.72
C LEU A 166 -14.70 3.70 3.97
N ASP A 167 -15.49 4.54 4.63
CA ASP A 167 -15.10 5.23 5.86
C ASP A 167 -14.85 4.22 6.98
N GLU A 168 -15.76 3.27 7.21
CA GLU A 168 -15.60 2.19 8.20
C GLU A 168 -14.33 1.35 7.92
N ARG A 169 -14.09 1.01 6.65
CA ARG A 169 -12.90 0.25 6.27
C ARG A 169 -11.62 1.05 6.52
N GLN A 170 -11.63 2.35 6.24
CA GLN A 170 -10.50 3.24 6.49
C GLN A 170 -10.21 3.31 7.99
N GLU A 171 -11.23 3.47 8.82
CA GLU A 171 -11.12 3.44 10.29
C GLU A 171 -10.52 2.13 10.80
N ALA A 172 -11.07 0.98 10.34
CA ALA A 172 -10.58 -0.33 10.72
C ALA A 172 -9.11 -0.56 10.29
N GLN A 173 -8.74 -0.10 9.09
CA GLN A 173 -7.37 -0.17 8.61
C GLN A 173 -6.42 0.66 9.50
N PHE A 174 -6.79 1.90 9.84
CA PHE A 174 -5.96 2.72 10.71
C PHE A 174 -5.82 2.15 12.11
N ARG A 175 -6.90 1.63 12.70
CA ARG A 175 -6.86 0.91 13.97
C ARG A 175 -5.85 -0.25 13.92
N ALA A 176 -5.88 -1.07 12.86
CA ALA A 176 -4.92 -2.16 12.70
C ALA A 176 -3.47 -1.65 12.59
N ILE A 177 -3.23 -0.57 11.82
CA ILE A 177 -1.91 0.05 11.70
C ILE A 177 -1.40 0.55 13.06
N VAL A 178 -2.25 1.21 13.86
CA VAL A 178 -1.91 1.69 15.20
C VAL A 178 -1.53 0.52 16.11
N GLN A 179 -2.33 -0.56 16.12
CA GLN A 179 -2.05 -1.75 16.92
C GLN A 179 -0.72 -2.41 16.53
N MET A 180 -0.45 -2.56 15.23
CA MET A 180 0.83 -3.08 14.73
C MET A 180 1.99 -2.19 15.13
N THR A 181 1.83 -0.87 15.03
CA THR A 181 2.85 0.11 15.42
C THR A 181 3.18 0.02 16.91
N ILE A 182 2.17 -0.11 17.76
CA ILE A 182 2.36 -0.23 19.21
C ILE A 182 3.05 -1.57 19.53
N ALA A 183 2.67 -2.66 18.87
CA ALA A 183 3.35 -3.94 19.02
C ALA A 183 4.83 -3.89 18.57
N ASP A 184 5.14 -3.13 17.51
CA ASP A 184 6.53 -2.91 17.08
C ASP A 184 7.30 -2.02 18.07
N MET A 185 6.66 -0.99 18.61
CA MET A 185 7.23 -0.11 19.61
C MET A 185 7.62 -0.86 20.90
N GLU A 186 6.79 -1.83 21.32
CA GLU A 186 7.00 -2.64 22.52
C GLU A 186 8.33 -3.41 22.54
N LYS A 187 8.94 -3.65 21.38
CA LYS A 187 10.28 -4.25 21.26
C LYS A 187 11.38 -3.40 21.90
N SER A 188 11.14 -2.08 22.01
CA SER A 188 12.08 -1.10 22.56
C SER A 188 11.55 -0.38 23.80
N LEU A 189 10.22 -0.37 23.97
CA LEU A 189 9.51 0.29 25.06
C LEU A 189 8.51 -0.70 25.66
N PRO A 190 8.92 -1.56 26.62
CA PRO A 190 8.01 -2.53 27.22
C PRO A 190 6.80 -1.82 27.83
N LEU A 191 5.60 -2.21 27.41
CA LEU A 191 4.34 -1.70 27.93
C LEU A 191 3.59 -2.79 28.70
N THR A 192 2.86 -2.40 29.74
CA THR A 192 1.84 -3.28 30.31
C THR A 192 0.63 -3.38 29.37
N VAL A 193 -0.21 -4.39 29.56
CA VAL A 193 -1.46 -4.55 28.79
C VAL A 193 -2.34 -3.30 28.93
N GLN A 194 -2.49 -2.78 30.16
CA GLN A 194 -3.26 -1.56 30.41
C GLN A 194 -2.64 -0.35 29.70
N GLN A 195 -1.32 -0.21 29.71
CA GLN A 195 -0.64 0.88 29.00
C GLN A 195 -0.88 0.82 27.49
N ARG A 196 -0.82 -0.38 26.90
CA ARG A 196 -1.10 -0.60 25.49
C ARG A 196 -2.53 -0.21 25.13
N GLU A 197 -3.51 -0.69 25.89
CA GLU A 197 -4.93 -0.43 25.63
C GLU A 197 -5.26 1.06 25.74
N GLU A 198 -4.76 1.74 26.77
CA GLU A 198 -4.95 3.18 26.94
C GLU A 198 -4.22 3.98 25.85
N LEU A 199 -3.03 3.55 25.40
CA LEU A 199 -2.35 4.18 24.27
C LEU A 199 -3.17 4.08 22.98
N ILE A 200 -3.74 2.91 22.68
CA ILE A 200 -4.59 2.71 21.50
C ILE A 200 -5.78 3.67 21.55
N LYS A 201 -6.50 3.70 22.68
CA LYS A 201 -7.65 4.60 22.86
C LYS A 201 -7.24 6.05 22.66
N LEU A 202 -6.11 6.46 23.24
CA LEU A 202 -5.61 7.83 23.13
C LEU A 202 -5.32 8.22 21.68
N VAL A 203 -4.71 7.32 20.89
CA VAL A 203 -4.48 7.55 19.46
C VAL A 203 -5.78 7.64 18.67
N GLU A 204 -6.77 6.81 18.99
CA GLU A 204 -8.10 6.81 18.33
C GLU A 204 -8.91 8.08 18.58
N LEU A 205 -8.57 8.90 19.59
CA LEU A 205 -9.21 10.21 19.81
C LEU A 205 -8.76 11.28 18.80
N HIS A 206 -7.68 11.05 18.06
CA HIS A 206 -7.19 11.99 17.06
C HIS A 206 -7.80 11.72 15.68
N PRO A 207 -7.99 12.76 14.85
CA PRO A 207 -8.51 12.60 13.50
C PRO A 207 -7.60 11.68 12.68
N LEU A 208 -8.21 10.77 11.92
CA LEU A 208 -7.50 9.89 11.00
C LEU A 208 -7.04 10.66 9.76
N PRO A 209 -5.89 10.31 9.18
CA PRO A 209 -5.44 11.00 7.99
C PRO A 209 -6.28 10.65 6.77
N ARG A 210 -6.78 11.67 6.07
CA ARG A 210 -7.57 11.53 4.83
C ARG A 210 -6.76 10.94 3.70
N GLN A 211 -5.50 11.37 3.58
CA GLN A 211 -4.60 10.92 2.53
C GLN A 211 -3.19 10.69 3.07
N VAL A 212 -2.64 9.55 2.67
CA VAL A 212 -1.27 9.16 2.98
C VAL A 212 -0.55 8.97 1.65
N LYS A 213 0.61 9.61 1.49
CA LYS A 213 1.47 9.34 0.34
C LYS A 213 1.95 7.88 0.40
N PRO A 214 1.94 7.10 -0.71
CA PRO A 214 2.27 5.67 -0.66
C PRO A 214 3.60 5.33 0.01
N ASN A 215 4.63 6.17 -0.16
CA ASN A 215 5.94 5.96 0.46
C ASN A 215 5.99 6.28 1.97
N PHE A 216 4.91 6.81 2.53
CA PHE A 216 4.75 7.11 3.96
C PHE A 216 3.81 6.14 4.67
N GLU A 217 3.09 5.26 3.94
CA GLU A 217 2.18 4.25 4.51
C GLU A 217 2.81 3.43 5.64
N PRO A 218 4.07 2.93 5.52
CA PRO A 218 4.69 2.15 6.60
C PRO A 218 4.92 2.94 7.90
N TYR A 219 4.89 4.27 7.85
CA TYR A 219 5.18 5.14 8.99
C TYR A 219 3.93 5.77 9.61
N VAL A 220 2.74 5.55 9.04
CA VAL A 220 1.53 6.27 9.46
C VAL A 220 1.23 6.09 10.93
N GLY A 221 1.30 4.87 11.47
CA GLY A 221 1.01 4.66 12.89
C GLY A 221 2.00 5.41 13.79
N PHE A 222 3.28 5.44 13.44
CA PHE A 222 4.26 6.24 14.18
C PHE A 222 3.99 7.75 14.04
N VAL A 223 3.58 8.22 12.87
CA VAL A 223 3.16 9.61 12.66
C VAL A 223 1.94 9.94 13.53
N MET A 224 0.97 9.02 13.66
CA MET A 224 -0.18 9.21 14.55
C MET A 224 0.26 9.36 16.02
N LEU A 225 1.24 8.59 16.49
CA LEU A 225 1.80 8.75 17.85
C LEU A 225 2.40 10.14 18.10
N THR A 226 2.89 10.84 17.06
CA THR A 226 3.42 12.21 17.21
C THR A 226 2.35 13.24 17.53
N ARG A 227 1.07 12.91 17.32
CA ARG A 227 -0.07 13.79 17.60
C ARG A 227 -0.43 13.85 19.08
N LEU A 228 -0.03 12.84 19.85
CA LEU A 228 -0.21 12.81 21.29
C LEU A 228 0.66 13.87 21.94
N THR A 229 0.11 14.68 22.83
CA THR A 229 0.84 15.62 23.67
C THR A 229 1.56 14.90 24.81
N ASP A 230 2.61 15.52 25.35
CA ASP A 230 3.34 14.92 26.46
C ASP A 230 2.48 14.85 27.74
N GLN A 231 1.49 15.75 27.88
CA GLN A 231 0.53 15.73 28.97
C GLN A 231 -0.41 14.52 28.88
N GLU A 232 -0.89 14.19 27.68
CA GLU A 232 -1.76 13.05 27.45
C GLU A 232 -1.07 11.72 27.77
N THR A 233 0.25 11.61 27.55
CA THR A 233 1.00 10.37 27.82
C THR A 233 1.67 10.32 29.19
N ALA A 234 1.78 11.45 29.90
CA ALA A 234 2.46 11.52 31.20
C ALA A 234 1.82 10.64 32.29
N GLN A 235 0.50 10.40 32.21
CA GLN A 235 -0.20 9.51 33.14
C GLN A 235 -0.09 8.04 32.76
N LEU A 236 0.29 7.78 31.50
CA LEU A 236 0.38 6.44 30.94
C LEU A 236 1.74 5.82 31.19
N PHE A 237 2.80 6.61 31.11
CA PHE A 237 4.18 6.14 31.13
C PHE A 237 4.92 6.55 32.40
N ASP A 238 5.81 5.70 32.88
CA ASP A 238 6.81 6.12 33.85
C ASP A 238 7.83 7.09 33.21
N ALA A 239 8.70 7.70 34.02
CA ALA A 239 9.66 8.70 33.53
C ALA A 239 10.63 8.16 32.45
N GLN A 240 11.02 6.89 32.55
CA GLN A 240 11.93 6.27 31.57
C GLN A 240 11.19 5.96 30.27
N GLN A 241 9.99 5.40 30.38
CA GLN A 241 9.11 5.12 29.25
C GLN A 241 8.73 6.41 28.51
N GLN A 242 8.36 7.47 29.24
CA GLN A 242 8.02 8.78 28.68
C GLN A 242 9.19 9.36 27.90
N LYS A 243 10.42 9.28 28.45
CA LYS A 243 11.62 9.75 27.75
C LYS A 243 11.86 9.00 26.44
N ALA A 244 11.72 7.68 26.44
CA ALA A 244 11.87 6.85 25.25
C ALA A 244 10.77 7.15 24.20
N PHE A 245 9.53 7.34 24.66
CA PHE A 245 8.41 7.69 23.79
C PHE A 245 8.59 9.07 23.12
N VAL A 246 9.07 10.07 23.86
CA VAL A 246 9.39 11.40 23.30
C VAL A 246 10.50 11.31 22.25
N GLN A 247 11.55 10.51 22.50
CA GLN A 247 12.61 10.29 21.51
C GLN A 247 12.08 9.62 20.24
N LEU A 248 11.21 8.61 20.38
CA LEU A 248 10.55 7.97 19.26
C LEU A 248 9.72 8.97 18.43
N LYS A 249 8.92 9.81 19.09
CA LYS A 249 8.12 10.86 18.41
C LYS A 249 9.00 11.80 17.59
N GLN A 250 10.13 12.23 18.15
CA GLN A 250 11.07 13.12 17.46
C GLN A 250 11.63 12.49 16.18
N THR A 251 11.93 11.18 16.18
CA THR A 251 12.37 10.46 14.98
C THR A 251 11.36 10.54 13.83
N TYR A 252 10.06 10.52 14.15
CA TYR A 252 9.00 10.48 13.14
C TYR A 252 8.37 11.84 12.81
N GLN A 253 8.77 12.91 13.49
CA GLN A 253 8.19 14.24 13.28
C GLN A 253 8.39 14.79 11.86
N ALA A 254 9.51 14.43 11.20
CA ALA A 254 9.76 14.82 9.80
C ALA A 254 8.74 14.23 8.81
N TYR A 255 8.13 13.08 9.14
CA TYR A 255 7.21 12.36 8.28
C TYR A 255 5.78 12.91 8.34
N VAL A 256 5.47 13.76 9.33
CA VAL A 256 4.16 14.44 9.46
C VAL A 256 3.81 15.23 8.19
N ARG A 257 4.80 15.80 7.50
CA ARG A 257 4.61 16.53 6.22
C ARG A 257 4.13 15.65 5.07
N GLY A 258 4.26 14.33 5.19
CA GLY A 258 3.82 13.35 4.19
C GLY A 258 2.35 12.95 4.32
N VAL A 259 1.65 13.45 5.35
CA VAL A 259 0.30 13.04 5.73
C VAL A 259 -0.65 14.24 5.67
N GLN A 260 -1.82 14.04 5.08
CA GLN A 260 -2.91 15.02 5.07
C GLN A 260 -4.04 14.55 5.98
N TRP A 261 -4.49 15.44 6.87
CA TRP A 261 -5.52 15.20 7.89
C TRP A 261 -6.88 15.73 7.45
#